data_AF-A0ABD5YXJ6-F1
#
_entry.id   AF-A0ABD5YXJ6-F1
#
_cell.length_a   1.000
_cell.length_b   1.000
_cell.length_c   1.000
_cell.angle_alpha   90.00
_cell.angle_beta   90.00
_cell.angle_gamma   90.00
#
_symmetry.space_group_name_H-M   'P 1'
#
loop_
_entity.id
_entity.type
_entity.pdbx_description
1 polymer ?
#
loop_
_entity_poly.entity_id
_entity_poly.type
_entity_poly.pdbx_seq_one_letter_code
_entity_poly.pdbx_strand_id
1 'polypeptide(L)'
;MPAEPDRPNVVLITSHDLGLHLGCYGVGTGKTPNLDGLAASGLQFNNAVATSPVCSPSRGSLLTGRYPQSNGLIGLTHSPWWWRLDEEEETLPELLGEAGYETHLADFQHVAPDVKRLGFDYRHSADHKADETAGAAREIFADVGSDPIYVQFGFSETHRPFDREPADEDGIHVPDYLEGTTEIREDLARFQAEINYLDQQVGELLRHLEEHGERENTIVVFAVDHGIPYPGAKWWCRDPGTEISLLVDGPDFESAPPVEPVISNVDVLPTLFDALDLSPPDRVEGMSFYDYLTGETENAPREAAFTQFTTGGDESRGVVTEQYILIRNFGGGTSSTRPMPIRRAEGAPTGQAPGLDPTRSYTTG
;
A
#
# COMPACT_ATOMS: atom_id res chain seq x y z
N MET A 1 27.99 -28.96 -6.44
CA MET A 1 27.30 -27.69 -6.23
C MET A 1 26.49 -27.89 -4.97
N PRO A 2 26.59 -27.03 -3.93
CA PRO A 2 25.51 -26.99 -2.94
C PRO A 2 24.19 -26.75 -3.70
N ALA A 3 23.09 -27.35 -3.23
CA ALA A 3 21.77 -27.02 -3.78
C ALA A 3 21.57 -25.50 -3.64
N GLU A 4 21.04 -24.85 -4.67
CA GLU A 4 20.58 -23.47 -4.48
C GLU A 4 19.52 -23.51 -3.37
N PRO A 5 19.54 -22.57 -2.41
CA PRO A 5 18.47 -22.48 -1.44
C PRO A 5 17.15 -22.33 -2.20
N ASP A 6 16.14 -23.12 -1.85
CA ASP A 6 14.79 -22.98 -2.41
C ASP A 6 14.31 -21.56 -2.08
N ARG A 7 14.12 -20.73 -3.11
CA ARG A 7 13.60 -19.37 -2.93
C ARG A 7 12.14 -19.44 -2.52
N PRO A 8 11.67 -18.57 -1.61
CA PRO A 8 10.27 -18.57 -1.22
C PRO A 8 9.37 -18.04 -2.33
N ASN A 9 8.11 -18.44 -2.30
CA ASN A 9 7.06 -17.81 -3.09
C ASN A 9 6.84 -16.36 -2.62
N VAL A 10 6.25 -15.54 -3.48
CA VAL A 10 5.90 -14.15 -3.16
C VAL A 10 4.42 -13.92 -3.44
N VAL A 11 3.69 -13.46 -2.43
CA VAL A 11 2.29 -13.05 -2.52
C VAL A 11 2.19 -11.55 -2.23
N LEU A 12 1.82 -10.78 -3.24
CA LEU A 12 1.53 -9.35 -3.11
C LEU A 12 0.02 -9.13 -3.10
N ILE A 13 -0.53 -8.75 -1.95
CA ILE A 13 -1.92 -8.36 -1.77
C ILE A 13 -2.02 -6.84 -1.87
N THR A 14 -2.81 -6.34 -2.80
CA THR A 14 -3.09 -4.90 -2.93
C THR A 14 -4.56 -4.61 -2.73
N SER A 15 -4.86 -3.54 -1.99
CA SER A 15 -6.22 -3.01 -1.83
C SER A 15 -6.29 -1.55 -2.29
N HIS A 16 -7.51 -1.03 -2.42
CA HIS A 16 -7.77 0.30 -2.94
C HIS A 16 -8.32 1.25 -1.86
N ASP A 17 -7.88 2.51 -1.83
CA ASP A 17 -8.54 3.59 -1.05
C ASP A 17 -8.60 3.34 0.48
N LEU A 18 -7.66 2.59 1.07
CA LEU A 18 -7.77 2.12 2.46
C LEU A 18 -7.02 3.00 3.49
N GLY A 19 -5.90 3.62 3.12
CA GLY A 19 -5.02 4.31 4.06
C GLY A 19 -4.59 3.44 5.25
N LEU A 20 -4.74 3.97 6.48
CA LEU A 20 -4.41 3.31 7.75
C LEU A 20 -5.66 2.84 8.53
N HIS A 21 -6.74 2.46 7.83
CA HIS A 21 -8.03 2.18 8.47
C HIS A 21 -8.24 0.74 8.96
N LEU A 22 -7.16 0.02 9.26
CA LEU A 22 -7.20 -1.32 9.84
C LEU A 22 -7.13 -1.26 11.38
N GLY A 23 -7.60 -2.31 12.04
CA GLY A 23 -7.53 -2.48 13.50
C GLY A 23 -6.11 -2.38 14.05
N CYS A 24 -5.14 -3.00 13.38
CA CYS A 24 -3.72 -2.95 13.72
C CYS A 24 -3.11 -1.53 13.67
N TYR A 25 -3.72 -0.60 12.94
CA TYR A 25 -3.34 0.82 12.90
C TYR A 25 -4.09 1.69 13.92
N GLY A 26 -4.79 1.08 14.87
CA GLY A 26 -5.43 1.78 15.99
C GLY A 26 -6.88 2.22 15.72
N VAL A 27 -7.48 1.81 14.60
CA VAL A 27 -8.91 2.03 14.34
C VAL A 27 -9.72 1.01 15.12
N GLY A 28 -10.04 1.32 16.39
CA GLY A 28 -10.72 0.40 17.31
C GLY A 28 -12.13 -0.02 16.92
N THR A 29 -12.74 0.60 15.90
CA THR A 29 -14.03 0.17 15.32
C THR A 29 -13.86 -0.77 14.12
N GLY A 30 -12.64 -0.88 13.57
CA GLY A 30 -12.33 -1.77 12.45
C GLY A 30 -12.24 -3.21 12.91
N LYS A 31 -12.96 -4.11 12.23
CA LYS A 31 -12.87 -5.56 12.46
C LYS A 31 -12.02 -6.18 11.35
N THR A 32 -10.70 -6.18 11.55
CA THR A 32 -9.76 -6.72 10.57
C THR A 32 -8.89 -7.84 11.14
N PRO A 33 -9.49 -8.88 11.76
CA PRO A 33 -8.72 -9.89 12.48
C PRO A 33 -7.70 -10.66 11.63
N ASN A 34 -7.91 -10.77 10.31
CA ASN A 34 -6.98 -11.49 9.44
C ASN A 34 -5.74 -10.63 9.11
N LEU A 35 -5.95 -9.37 8.77
CA LEU A 35 -4.87 -8.40 8.55
C LEU A 35 -4.17 -8.03 9.86
N ASP A 36 -4.89 -7.96 10.97
CA ASP A 36 -4.30 -7.80 12.30
C ASP A 36 -3.46 -9.03 12.68
N GLY A 37 -3.90 -10.22 12.29
CA GLY A 37 -3.14 -11.47 12.42
C GLY A 37 -1.84 -11.44 11.61
N LEU A 38 -1.91 -10.99 10.35
CA LEU A 38 -0.74 -10.82 9.48
C LEU A 38 0.26 -9.80 10.06
N ALA A 39 -0.25 -8.68 10.60
CA ALA A 39 0.57 -7.68 11.29
C ALA A 39 1.24 -8.26 12.54
N ALA A 40 0.55 -9.14 13.27
CA ALA A 40 1.06 -9.78 14.48
C ALA A 40 2.09 -10.88 14.20
N SER A 41 1.96 -11.60 13.07
CA SER A 41 2.90 -12.66 12.70
C SER A 41 4.16 -12.14 12.01
N GLY A 42 4.07 -10.98 11.34
CA GLY A 42 5.18 -10.33 10.65
C GLY A 42 5.52 -8.96 11.23
N LEU A 43 5.65 -7.98 10.33
CA LEU A 43 6.03 -6.61 10.64
C LEU A 43 5.01 -5.61 10.08
N GLN A 44 4.62 -4.65 10.92
CA GLN A 44 3.76 -3.53 10.58
C GLN A 44 4.56 -2.22 10.50
N PHE A 45 4.40 -1.49 9.40
CA PHE A 45 5.02 -0.18 9.22
C PHE A 45 4.00 0.96 9.43
N ASN A 46 4.23 1.81 10.43
CA ASN A 46 3.35 2.94 10.78
C ASN A 46 3.62 4.22 9.97
N ASN A 47 4.68 4.25 9.18
CA ASN A 47 5.13 5.43 8.46
C ASN A 47 5.50 5.10 7.01
N ALA A 48 4.62 4.34 6.35
CA ALA A 48 4.70 4.05 4.92
C ALA A 48 3.92 5.10 4.11
N VAL A 49 4.55 5.59 3.04
CA VAL A 49 4.08 6.74 2.24
C VAL A 49 3.91 6.37 0.76
N ALA A 50 2.72 6.58 0.22
CA ALA A 50 2.45 6.47 -1.20
C ALA A 50 3.17 7.57 -1.99
N THR A 51 3.84 7.18 -3.08
CA THR A 51 4.42 8.14 -4.04
C THR A 51 3.39 9.02 -4.72
N SER A 52 2.10 8.66 -4.67
CA SER A 52 1.00 9.48 -5.16
C SER A 52 -0.30 9.19 -4.41
N PRO A 53 -1.17 10.19 -4.15
CA PRO A 53 -2.49 9.99 -3.54
C PRO A 53 -3.54 9.48 -4.54
N VAL A 54 -3.09 8.72 -5.56
CA VAL A 54 -3.88 8.24 -6.71
C VAL A 54 -3.38 6.85 -7.11
N CYS A 55 -4.31 5.94 -7.44
CA CYS A 55 -4.03 4.50 -7.56
C CYS A 55 -3.02 4.15 -8.66
N SER A 56 -3.25 4.50 -9.92
CA SER A 56 -2.34 4.15 -11.01
C SER A 56 -0.87 4.58 -10.78
N PRO A 57 -0.55 5.87 -10.52
CA PRO A 57 0.84 6.29 -10.29
C PRO A 57 1.47 5.62 -9.06
N SER A 58 0.69 5.43 -7.99
CA SER A 58 1.18 4.78 -6.79
C SER A 58 1.48 3.30 -7.01
N ARG A 59 0.56 2.56 -7.63
CA ARG A 59 0.74 1.14 -8.00
C ARG A 59 1.85 0.96 -9.04
N GLY A 60 2.02 1.90 -9.96
CA GLY A 60 3.15 1.92 -10.87
C GLY A 60 4.48 2.02 -10.15
N SER A 61 4.55 2.83 -9.09
CA SER A 61 5.76 2.95 -8.26
C SER A 61 6.04 1.69 -7.46
N LEU A 62 4.99 1.09 -6.90
CA LEU A 62 5.06 -0.21 -6.21
C LEU A 62 5.64 -1.30 -7.13
N LEU A 63 5.16 -1.38 -8.38
CA LEU A 63 5.58 -2.43 -9.32
C LEU A 63 6.90 -2.14 -10.03
N THR A 64 7.37 -0.90 -10.13
CA THR A 64 8.63 -0.58 -10.85
C THR A 64 9.79 -0.24 -9.92
N GLY A 65 9.51 0.02 -8.63
CA GLY A 65 10.51 0.57 -7.72
C GLY A 65 11.00 1.95 -8.16
N ARG A 66 10.21 2.67 -8.98
CA ARG A 66 10.54 3.99 -9.52
C ARG A 66 9.41 4.98 -9.30
N TYR A 67 9.73 6.23 -9.04
CA TYR A 67 8.74 7.28 -8.81
C TYR A 67 7.92 7.58 -10.07
N PRO A 68 6.70 8.14 -9.95
CA PRO A 68 5.82 8.29 -11.11
C PRO A 68 6.38 9.23 -12.20
N GLN A 69 7.25 10.19 -11.85
CA GLN A 69 7.92 11.05 -12.84
C GLN A 69 9.05 10.35 -13.59
N SER A 70 9.54 9.24 -13.05
CA SER A 70 10.67 8.47 -13.56
C SER A 70 10.21 7.27 -14.39
N ASN A 71 9.06 6.68 -14.05
CA ASN A 71 8.46 5.54 -14.79
C ASN A 71 7.40 5.95 -15.83
N GLY A 72 7.12 7.25 -15.97
CA GLY A 72 6.16 7.80 -16.93
C GLY A 72 4.69 7.78 -16.51
N LEU A 73 4.31 6.95 -15.52
CA LEU A 73 2.93 6.80 -15.08
C LEU A 73 2.53 7.87 -14.05
N ILE A 74 2.40 9.12 -14.50
CA ILE A 74 2.14 10.27 -13.63
C ILE A 74 0.64 10.41 -13.21
N GLY A 75 -0.27 9.73 -13.90
CA GLY A 75 -1.70 9.80 -13.63
C GLY A 75 -2.45 8.51 -13.96
N LEU A 76 -3.78 8.60 -14.03
CA LEU A 76 -4.65 7.44 -14.26
C LEU A 76 -4.49 6.84 -15.66
N THR A 77 -4.54 5.50 -15.73
CA THR A 77 -4.36 4.75 -16.98
C THR A 77 -5.63 4.65 -17.82
N HIS A 78 -6.79 4.75 -17.18
CA HIS A 78 -8.08 4.66 -17.83
C HIS A 78 -8.53 6.01 -18.43
N SER A 79 -9.64 5.95 -19.17
CA SER A 79 -10.28 7.14 -19.72
C SER A 79 -10.78 8.09 -18.60
N PRO A 80 -10.60 9.42 -18.70
CA PRO A 80 -10.06 10.16 -19.84
C PRO A 80 -8.59 10.61 -19.67
N TRP A 81 -7.76 9.87 -18.95
CA TRP A 81 -6.38 10.28 -18.66
C TRP A 81 -5.34 9.58 -19.54
N TRP A 82 -5.46 8.26 -19.73
CA TRP A 82 -4.60 7.46 -20.62
C TRP A 82 -3.08 7.59 -20.37
N TRP A 83 -2.65 7.84 -19.13
CA TRP A 83 -1.24 7.72 -18.77
C TRP A 83 -0.78 6.27 -18.88
N ARG A 84 0.51 6.08 -19.12
CA ARG A 84 1.13 4.76 -19.29
C ARG A 84 2.51 4.78 -18.66
N LEU A 85 2.97 3.61 -18.24
CA LEU A 85 4.39 3.40 -18.02
C LEU A 85 5.17 3.66 -19.30
N ASP A 86 6.40 4.15 -19.17
CA ASP A 86 7.33 4.23 -20.29
C ASP A 86 7.63 2.81 -20.82
N GLU A 87 7.87 2.70 -22.13
CA GLU A 87 7.98 1.39 -22.80
C GLU A 87 9.13 0.54 -22.27
N GLU A 88 10.19 1.19 -21.78
CA GLU A 88 11.40 0.53 -21.30
C GLU A 88 11.27 0.02 -19.85
N GLU A 89 10.24 0.43 -19.08
CA GLU A 89 10.13 0.07 -17.66
C GLU A 89 9.96 -1.43 -17.45
N GLU A 90 10.73 -2.00 -16.53
CA GLU A 90 10.54 -3.36 -16.07
C GLU A 90 9.69 -3.33 -14.80
N THR A 91 8.68 -4.20 -14.75
CA THR A 91 7.80 -4.36 -13.61
C THR A 91 8.21 -5.56 -12.77
N LEU A 92 7.79 -5.58 -11.50
CA LEU A 92 8.07 -6.64 -10.55
C LEU A 92 7.74 -8.05 -11.08
N PRO A 93 6.60 -8.29 -11.75
CA PRO A 93 6.34 -9.60 -12.34
C PRO A 93 7.31 -9.91 -13.48
N GLU A 94 7.62 -8.96 -14.37
CA GLU A 94 8.64 -9.17 -15.43
C GLU A 94 9.99 -9.58 -14.84
N LEU A 95 10.48 -8.85 -13.83
CA LEU A 95 11.78 -9.10 -13.23
C LEU A 95 11.83 -10.43 -12.46
N LEU A 96 10.75 -10.79 -11.75
CA LEU A 96 10.69 -12.08 -11.07
C LEU A 96 10.57 -13.24 -12.06
N GLY A 97 9.83 -13.05 -13.16
CA GLY A 97 9.79 -14.02 -14.27
C GLY A 97 11.17 -14.29 -14.85
N GLU A 98 11.99 -13.26 -15.05
CA GLU A 98 13.39 -13.39 -15.48
C GLU A 98 14.27 -14.10 -14.43
N ALA A 99 13.93 -13.98 -13.14
CA ALA A 99 14.59 -14.68 -12.04
C ALA A 99 14.11 -16.14 -11.85
N GLY A 100 13.20 -16.62 -12.70
CA GLY A 100 12.71 -17.99 -12.70
C GLY A 100 11.41 -18.22 -11.94
N TYR A 101 10.64 -17.17 -11.64
CA TYR A 101 9.32 -17.31 -11.03
C TYR A 101 8.23 -17.54 -12.09
N GLU A 102 7.22 -18.35 -11.76
CA GLU A 102 5.95 -18.32 -12.48
C GLU A 102 5.10 -17.17 -11.95
N THR A 103 4.54 -16.33 -12.84
CA THR A 103 3.88 -15.08 -12.42
C THR A 103 2.38 -15.05 -12.68
N HIS A 104 1.62 -14.72 -11.63
CA HIS A 104 0.15 -14.79 -11.63
C HIS A 104 -0.45 -13.44 -11.21
N LEU A 105 -1.44 -12.98 -11.96
CA LEU A 105 -2.31 -11.88 -11.54
C LEU A 105 -3.69 -12.43 -11.21
N ALA A 106 -4.15 -12.23 -9.98
CA ALA A 106 -5.54 -12.40 -9.60
C ALA A 106 -6.26 -11.03 -9.60
N ASP A 107 -7.07 -10.81 -10.62
CA ASP A 107 -7.99 -9.69 -10.81
C ASP A 107 -7.34 -8.32 -11.14
N PHE A 108 -7.13 -7.45 -10.16
CA PHE A 108 -6.96 -6.00 -10.36
C PHE A 108 -5.51 -5.49 -10.25
N GLN A 109 -5.08 -4.61 -11.15
CA GLN A 109 -3.72 -4.00 -11.13
C GLN A 109 -3.70 -2.48 -11.35
N HIS A 110 -4.48 -1.96 -12.29
CA HIS A 110 -4.65 -0.53 -12.60
C HIS A 110 -3.40 0.31 -12.95
N VAL A 111 -2.29 -0.33 -13.33
CA VAL A 111 -1.00 0.20 -13.79
C VAL A 111 -0.88 0.25 -15.33
N ALA A 112 -1.47 -0.69 -16.06
CA ALA A 112 -1.45 -0.69 -17.53
C ALA A 112 -2.83 -1.02 -18.14
N PRO A 113 -3.22 -0.40 -19.26
CA PRO A 113 -4.42 -0.80 -20.01
C PRO A 113 -4.33 -2.22 -20.59
N ASP A 114 -3.13 -2.61 -21.04
CA ASP A 114 -2.84 -3.97 -21.48
C ASP A 114 -2.07 -4.70 -20.38
N VAL A 115 -2.69 -5.69 -19.75
CA VAL A 115 -2.09 -6.46 -18.65
C VAL A 115 -0.84 -7.22 -19.12
N LYS A 116 -0.75 -7.58 -20.40
CA LYS A 116 0.43 -8.30 -20.94
C LYS A 116 1.71 -7.48 -20.85
N ARG A 117 1.59 -6.15 -20.72
CA ARG A 117 2.72 -5.25 -20.51
C ARG A 117 3.38 -5.43 -19.14
N LEU A 118 2.73 -6.10 -18.19
CA LEU A 118 3.21 -6.21 -16.81
C LEU A 118 3.92 -7.54 -16.54
N GLY A 119 4.14 -8.38 -17.56
CA GLY A 119 4.91 -9.62 -17.41
C GLY A 119 4.26 -10.74 -16.62
N PHE A 120 2.93 -10.75 -16.47
CA PHE A 120 2.22 -11.89 -15.90
C PHE A 120 2.05 -13.03 -16.91
N ASP A 121 2.46 -14.23 -16.55
CA ASP A 121 2.24 -15.45 -17.34
C ASP A 121 0.77 -15.87 -17.33
N TYR A 122 0.12 -15.77 -16.16
CA TYR A 122 -1.25 -16.22 -15.94
C TYR A 122 -2.11 -15.11 -15.36
N ARG A 123 -3.39 -15.08 -15.79
CA ARG A 123 -4.41 -14.19 -15.24
C ARG A 123 -5.61 -14.99 -14.75
N HIS A 124 -6.00 -14.71 -13.52
CA HIS A 124 -7.08 -15.34 -12.78
C HIS A 124 -8.07 -14.26 -12.38
N SER A 125 -9.38 -14.50 -12.50
CA SER A 125 -10.41 -13.49 -12.27
C SER A 125 -10.25 -12.21 -13.14
N ALA A 126 -11.38 -11.63 -13.53
CA ALA A 126 -11.42 -10.33 -14.20
C ALA A 126 -12.70 -9.55 -13.87
N ASP A 127 -13.43 -10.02 -12.86
CA ASP A 127 -14.78 -9.56 -12.54
C ASP A 127 -14.80 -8.47 -11.46
N HIS A 128 -13.64 -8.18 -10.85
CA HIS A 128 -13.49 -7.22 -9.75
C HIS A 128 -14.36 -7.60 -8.54
N LYS A 129 -14.38 -8.89 -8.19
CA LYS A 129 -15.10 -9.44 -7.03
C LYS A 129 -14.11 -10.09 -6.07
N ALA A 130 -14.02 -9.58 -4.85
CA ALA A 130 -13.03 -10.04 -3.89
C ALA A 130 -13.12 -11.54 -3.56
N ASP A 131 -14.32 -12.13 -3.54
CA ASP A 131 -14.49 -13.56 -3.29
C ASP A 131 -13.93 -14.42 -4.43
N GLU A 132 -14.06 -13.97 -5.68
CA GLU A 132 -13.41 -14.62 -6.82
C GLU A 132 -11.89 -14.38 -6.82
N THR A 133 -11.43 -13.18 -6.45
CA THR A 133 -9.99 -12.87 -6.29
C THR A 133 -9.34 -13.77 -5.24
N ALA A 134 -9.95 -13.88 -4.05
CA ALA A 134 -9.45 -14.77 -3.00
C ALA A 134 -9.59 -16.24 -3.39
N GLY A 135 -10.70 -16.62 -4.05
CA GLY A 135 -10.94 -17.98 -4.52
C GLY A 135 -9.92 -18.47 -5.55
N ALA A 136 -9.32 -17.56 -6.34
CA ALA A 136 -8.24 -17.90 -7.28
C ALA A 136 -7.02 -18.53 -6.58
N ALA A 137 -6.78 -18.20 -5.30
CA ALA A 137 -5.71 -18.80 -4.49
C ALA A 137 -5.81 -20.33 -4.44
N ARG A 138 -7.04 -20.88 -4.44
CA ARG A 138 -7.26 -22.32 -4.43
C ARG A 138 -6.70 -23.00 -5.68
N GLU A 139 -6.84 -22.40 -6.85
CA GLU A 139 -6.32 -22.97 -8.10
C GLU A 139 -4.82 -22.74 -8.20
N ILE A 140 -4.35 -21.54 -7.89
CA ILE A 140 -2.94 -21.15 -8.00
C ILE A 140 -2.06 -22.01 -7.08
N PHE A 141 -2.47 -22.22 -5.83
CA PHE A 141 -1.66 -22.98 -4.86
C PHE A 141 -1.87 -24.51 -4.93
N ALA A 142 -2.75 -25.01 -5.79
CA ALA A 142 -3.01 -26.46 -5.90
C ALA A 142 -1.88 -27.23 -6.62
N ASP A 143 -1.08 -26.54 -7.44
CA ASP A 143 -0.03 -27.14 -8.26
C ASP A 143 1.22 -26.24 -8.29
N VAL A 144 1.64 -25.74 -7.11
CA VAL A 144 2.95 -25.06 -6.99
C VAL A 144 4.02 -26.08 -7.31
N GLY A 145 4.75 -25.83 -8.40
CA GLY A 145 5.78 -26.73 -8.92
C GLY A 145 7.08 -26.66 -8.11
N SER A 146 8.18 -27.06 -8.74
CA SER A 146 9.53 -26.86 -8.18
C SER A 146 10.04 -25.44 -8.31
N ASP A 147 9.47 -24.66 -9.23
CA ASP A 147 9.85 -23.27 -9.48
C ASP A 147 8.98 -22.37 -8.58
N PRO A 148 9.55 -21.32 -7.95
CA PRO A 148 8.79 -20.46 -7.05
C PRO A 148 7.78 -19.63 -7.82
N ILE A 149 6.71 -19.18 -7.14
CA ILE A 149 5.66 -18.39 -7.79
C ILE A 149 5.58 -16.98 -7.22
N TYR A 150 5.25 -16.02 -8.09
CA TYR A 150 4.86 -14.67 -7.70
C TYR A 150 3.38 -14.48 -8.04
N VAL A 151 2.59 -14.11 -7.04
CA VAL A 151 1.15 -13.89 -7.20
C VAL A 151 0.77 -12.52 -6.70
N GLN A 152 0.19 -11.69 -7.58
CA GLN A 152 -0.46 -10.45 -7.19
C GLN A 152 -1.97 -10.65 -7.06
N PHE A 153 -2.50 -10.49 -5.85
CA PHE A 153 -3.94 -10.42 -5.60
C PHE A 153 -4.39 -8.96 -5.52
N GLY A 154 -5.19 -8.56 -6.50
CA GLY A 154 -5.73 -7.21 -6.62
C GLY A 154 -7.17 -7.10 -6.15
N PHE A 155 -7.37 -6.51 -4.97
CA PHE A 155 -8.70 -6.19 -4.48
C PHE A 155 -9.11 -4.79 -4.93
N SER A 156 -10.35 -4.68 -5.43
CA SER A 156 -10.96 -3.39 -5.76
C SER A 156 -11.49 -2.71 -4.50
N GLU A 157 -11.81 -3.49 -3.48
CA GLU A 157 -12.13 -3.04 -2.14
C GLU A 157 -10.93 -2.29 -1.56
N THR A 158 -11.12 -1.13 -0.95
CA THR A 158 -12.37 -0.47 -0.55
C THR A 158 -12.75 0.70 -1.46
N HIS A 159 -12.58 0.60 -2.77
CA HIS A 159 -12.94 1.68 -3.71
C HIS A 159 -14.45 1.95 -3.73
N ARG A 160 -14.84 3.21 -3.98
CA ARG A 160 -16.26 3.60 -4.13
C ARG A 160 -16.89 3.02 -5.41
N PRO A 161 -18.23 2.83 -5.46
CA PRO A 161 -19.21 3.06 -4.39
C PRO A 161 -19.14 2.02 -3.27
N PHE A 162 -19.58 2.40 -2.07
CA PHE A 162 -19.73 1.46 -0.94
C PHE A 162 -21.13 0.87 -0.97
N ASP A 163 -21.23 -0.35 -1.46
CA ASP A 163 -22.51 -1.00 -1.73
C ASP A 163 -22.94 -1.94 -0.59
N ARG A 164 -22.03 -2.21 0.36
CA ARG A 164 -22.33 -3.04 1.53
C ARG A 164 -23.15 -2.30 2.58
N GLU A 165 -23.95 -3.06 3.31
CA GLU A 165 -24.74 -2.54 4.42
C GLU A 165 -23.82 -1.94 5.49
N PRO A 166 -24.17 -0.78 6.08
CA PRO A 166 -23.35 -0.11 7.07
C PRO A 166 -22.95 -1.02 8.24
N ALA A 167 -21.68 -0.98 8.63
CA ALA A 167 -21.16 -1.67 9.80
C ALA A 167 -20.83 -0.65 10.90
N ASP A 168 -21.76 -0.43 11.83
CA ASP A 168 -21.65 0.57 12.92
C ASP A 168 -21.87 0.00 14.32
N GLU A 169 -21.92 -1.33 14.46
CA GLU A 169 -22.21 -2.04 15.72
C GLU A 169 -21.30 -1.63 16.88
N ASP A 170 -20.03 -1.37 16.59
CA ASP A 170 -19.01 -0.97 17.58
C ASP A 170 -18.71 0.54 17.53
N GLY A 171 -19.58 1.30 16.87
CA GLY A 171 -19.39 2.72 16.57
C GLY A 171 -18.61 2.96 15.28
N ILE A 172 -18.38 4.25 14.99
CA ILE A 172 -17.72 4.72 13.76
C ILE A 172 -16.56 5.63 14.13
N HIS A 173 -15.36 5.25 13.69
CA HIS A 173 -14.20 6.13 13.70
C HIS A 173 -14.36 7.22 12.64
N VAL A 174 -14.37 8.48 13.09
CA VAL A 174 -14.37 9.66 12.21
C VAL A 174 -12.98 10.29 12.29
N PRO A 175 -12.20 10.32 11.19
CA PRO A 175 -10.92 11.00 11.16
C PRO A 175 -11.01 12.46 11.62
N ASP A 176 -10.04 12.92 12.41
CA ASP A 176 -10.07 14.24 13.06
C ASP A 176 -10.15 15.43 12.08
N TYR A 177 -9.78 15.23 10.82
CA TYR A 177 -9.86 16.26 9.78
C TYR A 177 -11.23 16.33 9.10
N LEU A 178 -12.12 15.36 9.34
CA LEU A 178 -13.48 15.32 8.84
C LEU A 178 -14.46 15.83 9.89
N GLU A 179 -15.53 16.48 9.43
CA GLU A 179 -16.65 16.83 10.30
C GLU A 179 -17.47 15.56 10.62
N GLY A 180 -17.79 15.33 11.89
CA GLY A 180 -18.59 14.18 12.31
C GLY A 180 -20.09 14.31 12.06
N THR A 181 -20.50 14.81 10.88
CA THR A 181 -21.93 14.93 10.49
C THR A 181 -22.58 13.56 10.34
N THR A 182 -23.91 13.53 10.34
CA THR A 182 -24.66 12.28 10.13
C THR A 182 -24.31 11.64 8.79
N GLU A 183 -24.24 12.42 7.72
CA GLU A 183 -23.94 11.94 6.37
C GLU A 183 -22.54 11.33 6.27
N ILE A 184 -21.54 11.97 6.90
CA ILE A 184 -20.16 11.45 6.93
C ILE A 184 -20.10 10.16 7.74
N ARG A 185 -20.81 10.08 8.87
CA ARG A 185 -20.86 8.86 9.69
C ARG A 185 -21.53 7.69 8.98
N GLU A 186 -22.64 7.93 8.29
CA GLU A 186 -23.34 6.91 7.50
C GLU A 186 -22.46 6.39 6.36
N ASP A 187 -21.73 7.27 5.67
CA ASP A 187 -20.82 6.88 4.60
C ASP A 187 -19.59 6.12 5.13
N LEU A 188 -19.01 6.56 6.27
CA LEU A 188 -17.93 5.84 6.96
C LEU A 188 -18.36 4.47 7.48
N ALA A 189 -19.63 4.30 7.87
CA ALA A 189 -20.15 3.01 8.27
C ALA A 189 -20.20 2.01 7.10
N ARG A 190 -20.52 2.46 5.89
CA ARG A 190 -20.42 1.61 4.69
C ARG A 190 -18.98 1.34 4.32
N PHE A 191 -18.09 2.34 4.42
CA PHE A 191 -16.66 2.16 4.24
C PHE A 191 -16.10 1.09 5.19
N GLN A 192 -16.48 1.12 6.47
CA GLN A 192 -16.11 0.10 7.45
C GLN A 192 -16.63 -1.30 7.07
N ALA A 193 -17.81 -1.40 6.45
CA ALA A 193 -18.31 -2.68 5.94
C ALA A 193 -17.50 -3.22 4.77
N GLU A 194 -17.02 -2.35 3.88
CA GLU A 194 -16.09 -2.71 2.80
C GLU A 194 -14.75 -3.22 3.36
N ILE A 195 -14.22 -2.58 4.40
CA ILE A 195 -12.99 -3.01 5.10
C ILE A 195 -13.16 -4.40 5.71
N ASN A 196 -14.26 -4.62 6.45
CA ASN A 196 -14.52 -5.91 7.08
C ASN A 196 -14.64 -7.05 6.05
N TYR A 197 -15.24 -6.74 4.89
CA TYR A 197 -15.36 -7.72 3.82
C TYR A 197 -14.02 -7.99 3.13
N LEU A 198 -13.21 -6.97 2.85
CA LEU A 198 -11.84 -7.13 2.36
C LEU A 198 -11.04 -8.05 3.29
N ASP A 199 -11.06 -7.78 4.59
CA ASP A 199 -10.35 -8.60 5.58
C ASP A 199 -10.81 -10.05 5.56
N GLN A 200 -12.13 -10.29 5.45
CA GLN A 200 -12.65 -11.65 5.30
C GLN A 200 -12.06 -12.36 4.09
N GLN A 201 -11.99 -11.69 2.93
CA GLN A 201 -11.45 -12.30 1.70
C GLN A 201 -9.95 -12.50 1.76
N VAL A 202 -9.20 -11.60 2.42
CA VAL A 202 -7.78 -11.82 2.73
C VAL A 202 -7.62 -13.05 3.62
N GLY A 203 -8.49 -13.24 4.62
CA GLY A 203 -8.53 -14.46 5.43
C GLY A 203 -8.80 -15.73 4.63
N GLU A 204 -9.70 -15.69 3.64
CA GLU A 204 -9.94 -16.82 2.73
C GLU A 204 -8.68 -17.16 1.90
N LEU A 205 -8.00 -16.15 1.36
CA LEU A 205 -6.76 -16.29 0.61
C LEU A 205 -5.66 -16.91 1.47
N LEU A 206 -5.39 -16.34 2.65
CA LEU A 206 -4.35 -16.83 3.56
C LEU A 206 -4.61 -18.27 3.99
N ARG A 207 -5.88 -18.64 4.22
CA ARG A 207 -6.25 -20.02 4.51
C ARG A 207 -5.96 -20.95 3.34
N HIS A 208 -6.22 -20.54 2.09
CA HIS A 208 -5.86 -21.37 0.95
C HIS A 208 -4.36 -21.58 0.84
N LEU A 209 -3.56 -20.56 1.15
CA LEU A 209 -2.10 -20.69 1.21
C LEU A 209 -1.67 -21.69 2.30
N GLU A 210 -2.32 -21.67 3.47
CA GLU A 210 -2.08 -22.62 4.57
C GLU A 210 -2.54 -24.05 4.23
N GLU A 211 -3.74 -24.21 3.68
CA GLU A 211 -4.34 -25.52 3.33
C GLU A 211 -3.52 -26.30 2.31
N HIS A 212 -2.81 -25.59 1.42
CA HIS A 212 -1.91 -26.18 0.43
C HIS A 212 -0.48 -26.35 0.94
N GLY A 213 -0.16 -25.92 2.17
CA GLY A 213 1.16 -26.08 2.78
C GLY A 213 2.22 -25.09 2.32
N GLU A 214 1.82 -24.05 1.59
CA GLU A 214 2.74 -23.07 0.99
C GLU A 214 3.08 -21.89 1.91
N ARG A 215 2.30 -21.71 3.00
CA ARG A 215 2.41 -20.55 3.90
C ARG A 215 3.80 -20.35 4.52
N GLU A 216 4.47 -21.43 4.92
CA GLU A 216 5.79 -21.37 5.58
C GLU A 216 6.91 -21.00 4.60
N ASN A 217 6.71 -21.19 3.30
CA ASN A 217 7.66 -20.89 2.24
C ASN A 217 7.23 -19.66 1.41
N THR A 218 6.40 -18.77 1.96
CA THR A 218 5.84 -17.64 1.20
C THR A 218 6.05 -16.33 1.94
N ILE A 219 6.64 -15.36 1.24
CA ILE A 219 6.62 -13.95 1.64
C ILE A 219 5.25 -13.37 1.26
N VAL A 220 4.53 -12.83 2.24
CA VAL A 220 3.25 -12.15 2.06
C VAL A 220 3.43 -10.66 2.33
N VAL A 221 3.12 -9.85 1.33
CA VAL A 221 3.11 -8.38 1.42
C VAL A 221 1.68 -7.89 1.25
N PHE A 222 1.14 -7.18 2.24
CA PHE A 222 -0.08 -6.41 2.09
C PHE A 222 0.27 -4.93 1.93
N ALA A 223 -0.08 -4.33 0.79
CA ALA A 223 0.24 -2.94 0.49
C ALA A 223 -0.98 -2.19 -0.08
N VAL A 224 -1.28 -1.02 0.50
CA VAL A 224 -2.33 -0.14 0.02
C VAL A 224 -1.77 0.84 -1.01
N ASP A 225 -2.56 1.16 -2.03
CA ASP A 225 -2.13 2.12 -3.05
C ASP A 225 -2.04 3.55 -2.54
N HIS A 226 -3.05 4.04 -1.82
CA HIS A 226 -3.04 5.36 -1.21
C HIS A 226 -4.08 5.51 -0.09
N GLY A 227 -4.20 6.73 0.43
CA GLY A 227 -5.14 7.08 1.48
C GLY A 227 -6.62 7.05 1.07
N ILE A 228 -7.49 7.38 2.01
CA ILE A 228 -8.94 7.14 1.90
C ILE A 228 -9.67 8.06 0.90
N PRO A 229 -10.86 7.67 0.39
CA PRO A 229 -11.57 8.42 -0.65
C PRO A 229 -12.51 9.46 -0.04
N TYR A 230 -11.94 10.32 0.80
CA TYR A 230 -12.64 11.39 1.51
C TYR A 230 -12.04 12.76 1.20
N PRO A 231 -12.79 13.87 1.38
CA PRO A 231 -12.31 15.21 1.09
C PRO A 231 -11.01 15.54 1.82
N GLY A 232 -9.98 15.98 1.09
CA GLY A 232 -8.67 16.31 1.68
C GLY A 232 -7.68 15.14 1.80
N ALA A 233 -8.10 13.93 1.42
CA ALA A 233 -7.28 12.72 1.36
C ALA A 233 -6.89 12.37 -0.09
N LYS A 234 -7.52 11.36 -0.72
CA LYS A 234 -7.33 11.03 -2.15
C LYS A 234 -7.26 12.29 -3.02
N TRP A 235 -6.34 12.30 -3.98
CA TRP A 235 -5.97 13.45 -4.83
C TRP A 235 -5.12 14.54 -4.16
N TRP A 236 -4.90 14.51 -2.85
CA TRP A 236 -4.07 15.48 -2.15
C TRP A 236 -2.84 14.85 -1.54
N CYS A 237 -1.67 15.49 -1.73
CA CYS A 237 -0.40 15.09 -1.11
C CYS A 237 -0.36 15.36 0.42
N ARG A 238 -1.49 15.21 1.11
CA ARG A 238 -1.61 15.33 2.56
C ARG A 238 -1.50 13.93 3.19
N ASP A 239 -1.28 13.91 4.49
CA ASP A 239 -1.24 12.72 5.33
C ASP A 239 -2.36 11.72 5.02
N PRO A 240 -3.67 12.04 5.15
CA PRO A 240 -4.72 11.05 4.93
C PRO A 240 -4.86 10.61 3.47
N GLY A 241 -4.19 11.27 2.53
CA GLY A 241 -4.14 10.88 1.12
C GLY A 241 -2.93 10.02 0.76
N THR A 242 -1.89 10.00 1.59
CA THR A 242 -0.59 9.41 1.25
C THR A 242 -0.06 8.41 2.28
N GLU A 243 -0.58 8.41 3.50
CA GLU A 243 -0.31 7.33 4.47
C GLU A 243 -0.98 6.04 4.02
N ILE A 244 -0.23 4.95 4.03
CA ILE A 244 -0.67 3.64 3.53
C ILE A 244 -0.36 2.53 4.52
N SER A 245 -1.25 1.53 4.57
CA SER A 245 -0.96 0.30 5.29
C SER A 245 0.08 -0.52 4.52
N LEU A 246 1.09 -0.99 5.23
CA LEU A 246 2.13 -1.89 4.73
C LEU A 246 2.43 -2.93 5.82
N LEU A 247 2.08 -4.18 5.52
CA LEU A 247 2.34 -5.35 6.38
C LEU A 247 3.18 -6.34 5.58
N VAL A 248 4.20 -6.90 6.22
CA VAL A 248 5.11 -7.87 5.58
C VAL A 248 5.34 -9.04 6.53
N ASP A 249 5.16 -10.25 6.03
CA ASP A 249 5.41 -11.49 6.75
C ASP A 249 6.09 -12.48 5.79
N GLY A 250 6.95 -13.35 6.28
CA GLY A 250 7.61 -14.34 5.44
C GLY A 250 8.54 -15.28 6.21
N PRO A 251 9.11 -16.28 5.53
CA PRO A 251 10.13 -17.14 6.12
C PRO A 251 11.33 -16.31 6.59
N ASP A 252 11.89 -16.70 7.73
CA ASP A 252 13.06 -16.08 8.37
C ASP A 252 12.89 -14.60 8.77
N PHE A 253 11.68 -14.03 8.68
CA PHE A 253 11.40 -12.68 9.18
C PHE A 253 11.06 -12.70 10.67
N GLU A 254 11.51 -11.68 11.39
CA GLU A 254 11.23 -11.54 12.82
C GLU A 254 9.91 -10.81 13.05
N SER A 255 8.96 -11.47 13.73
CA SER A 255 7.80 -10.79 14.30
C SER A 255 8.26 -9.76 15.34
N ALA A 256 7.84 -8.50 15.16
CA ALA A 256 8.21 -7.42 16.05
C ALA A 256 7.05 -6.43 16.25
N PRO A 257 7.10 -5.59 17.31
CA PRO A 257 6.17 -4.48 17.45
C PRO A 257 6.20 -3.56 16.21
N PRO A 258 5.12 -2.79 15.95
CA PRO A 258 5.09 -1.85 14.83
C PRO A 258 6.31 -0.92 14.81
N VAL A 259 6.88 -0.73 13.63
CA VAL A 259 8.06 0.12 13.41
C VAL A 259 7.66 1.39 12.66
N GLU A 260 8.40 2.48 12.88
CA GLU A 260 8.07 3.80 12.33
C GLU A 260 9.13 4.46 11.42
N PRO A 261 10.07 3.73 10.76
CA PRO A 261 10.95 4.36 9.78
C PRO A 261 10.12 4.96 8.63
N VAL A 262 10.60 6.06 8.07
CA VAL A 262 9.99 6.63 6.86
C VAL A 262 10.25 5.67 5.71
N ILE A 263 9.19 5.04 5.20
CA ILE A 263 9.23 4.14 4.04
C ILE A 263 8.28 4.67 2.98
N SER A 264 8.53 4.33 1.72
CA SER A 264 7.60 4.57 0.62
C SER A 264 7.29 3.28 -0.12
N ASN A 265 6.13 3.19 -0.75
CA ASN A 265 5.77 2.00 -1.54
C ASN A 265 6.73 1.71 -2.70
N VAL A 266 7.52 2.69 -3.15
CA VAL A 266 8.62 2.49 -4.11
C VAL A 266 9.72 1.54 -3.57
N ASP A 267 9.76 1.33 -2.26
CA ASP A 267 10.78 0.54 -1.55
C ASP A 267 10.45 -0.96 -1.50
N VAL A 268 9.22 -1.35 -1.85
CA VAL A 268 8.79 -2.76 -1.79
C VAL A 268 9.56 -3.63 -2.78
N LEU A 269 9.76 -3.16 -4.03
CA LEU A 269 10.50 -3.91 -5.04
C LEU A 269 11.94 -4.23 -4.59
N PRO A 270 12.80 -3.25 -4.23
CA PRO A 270 14.16 -3.58 -3.81
C PRO A 270 14.19 -4.42 -2.52
N THR A 271 13.21 -4.25 -1.63
CA THR A 271 13.11 -5.10 -0.42
C THR A 271 12.82 -6.55 -0.75
N LEU A 272 11.92 -6.82 -1.69
CA LEU A 272 11.67 -8.19 -2.15
C LEU A 272 12.90 -8.77 -2.83
N PHE A 273 13.66 -7.98 -3.58
CA PHE A 273 14.89 -8.46 -4.21
C PHE A 273 15.94 -8.87 -3.19
N ASP A 274 16.17 -8.06 -2.15
CA ASP A 274 17.08 -8.41 -1.07
C ASP A 274 16.62 -9.67 -0.32
N ALA A 275 15.31 -9.80 -0.03
CA ALA A 275 14.73 -10.97 0.62
C ALA A 275 14.88 -12.27 -0.20
N LEU A 276 15.02 -12.16 -1.51
CA LEU A 276 15.15 -13.29 -2.44
C LEU A 276 16.60 -13.56 -2.87
N ASP A 277 17.58 -12.84 -2.29
CA ASP A 277 18.99 -12.85 -2.72
C ASP A 277 19.15 -12.57 -4.23
N LEU A 278 18.40 -11.57 -4.72
CA LEU A 278 18.41 -11.07 -6.09
C LEU A 278 18.97 -9.64 -6.15
N SER A 279 19.48 -9.23 -7.30
CA SER A 279 19.93 -7.85 -7.53
C SER A 279 18.89 -7.09 -8.36
N PRO A 280 18.30 -5.99 -7.85
CA PRO A 280 17.36 -5.19 -8.64
C PRO A 280 18.11 -4.43 -9.75
N PRO A 281 17.42 -4.02 -10.83
CA PRO A 281 18.03 -3.17 -11.86
C PRO A 281 18.56 -1.84 -11.29
N ASP A 282 19.67 -1.34 -11.84
CA ASP A 282 20.33 -0.07 -11.42
C ASP A 282 19.40 1.16 -11.41
N ARG A 283 18.30 1.10 -12.17
CA ARG A 283 17.30 2.17 -12.31
C ARG A 283 16.27 2.22 -11.19
N VAL A 284 16.23 1.22 -10.30
CA VAL A 284 15.35 1.22 -9.13
C VAL A 284 15.74 2.38 -8.21
N GLU A 285 14.76 3.19 -7.85
CA GLU A 285 14.93 4.40 -7.01
C GLU A 285 14.52 4.14 -5.55
N GLY A 286 13.82 3.04 -5.29
CA GLY A 286 13.49 2.59 -3.95
C GLY A 286 14.71 2.20 -3.14
N MET A 287 14.56 2.18 -1.82
CA MET A 287 15.60 1.80 -0.88
C MET A 287 15.06 0.68 -0.01
N SER A 288 15.71 -0.48 -0.06
CA SER A 288 15.28 -1.66 0.68
C SER A 288 15.18 -1.39 2.18
N PHE A 289 14.15 -1.96 2.81
CA PHE A 289 13.98 -2.00 4.26
C PHE A 289 14.12 -3.43 4.80
N TYR A 290 14.79 -4.32 4.07
CA TYR A 290 14.99 -5.73 4.44
C TYR A 290 15.61 -5.92 5.83
N ASP A 291 16.52 -5.02 6.23
CA ASP A 291 17.12 -5.00 7.57
C ASP A 291 16.06 -5.01 8.68
N TYR A 292 14.94 -4.27 8.50
CA TYR A 292 13.85 -4.27 9.47
C TYR A 292 13.13 -5.62 9.56
N LEU A 293 13.02 -6.34 8.44
CA LEU A 293 12.37 -7.66 8.39
C LEU A 293 13.19 -8.73 9.13
N THR A 294 14.50 -8.52 9.30
CA THR A 294 15.42 -9.44 9.96
C THR A 294 15.89 -8.98 11.35
N GLY A 295 15.24 -7.95 11.90
CA GLY A 295 15.47 -7.47 13.27
C GLY A 295 16.48 -6.32 13.41
N GLU A 296 17.09 -5.85 12.32
CA GLU A 296 18.02 -4.72 12.30
C GLU A 296 17.28 -3.37 12.15
N THR A 297 16.81 -2.81 13.27
CA THR A 297 15.93 -1.62 13.24
C THR A 297 16.63 -0.27 13.40
N GLU A 298 17.96 -0.22 13.44
CA GLU A 298 18.70 1.00 13.78
C GLU A 298 18.79 2.00 12.62
N ASN A 299 18.69 1.55 11.37
CA ASN A 299 18.96 2.37 10.19
C ASN A 299 17.71 2.51 9.32
N ALA A 300 17.00 3.63 9.42
CA ALA A 300 15.93 3.93 8.48
C ALA A 300 16.51 4.01 7.05
N PRO A 301 15.81 3.47 6.03
CA PRO A 301 16.30 3.48 4.65
C PRO A 301 16.41 4.92 4.11
N ARG A 302 15.66 5.87 4.66
CA ARG A 302 15.66 7.29 4.30
C ARG A 302 15.24 8.19 5.45
N GLU A 303 15.67 9.44 5.40
CA GLU A 303 15.18 10.51 6.29
C GLU A 303 13.83 11.07 5.84
N ALA A 304 13.53 10.99 4.53
CA ALA A 304 12.34 11.56 3.93
C ALA A 304 11.85 10.75 2.73
N ALA A 305 10.53 10.60 2.62
CA ALA A 305 9.83 10.08 1.44
C ALA A 305 9.23 11.22 0.62
N PHE A 306 8.96 10.94 -0.65
CA PHE A 306 8.39 11.91 -1.58
C PHE A 306 7.05 11.42 -2.10
N THR A 307 6.12 12.36 -2.26
CA THR A 307 4.80 12.10 -2.83
C THR A 307 4.45 13.18 -3.84
N GLN A 308 3.65 12.84 -4.85
CA GLN A 308 3.27 13.78 -5.89
C GLN A 308 1.89 13.55 -6.47
N PHE A 309 1.32 14.63 -6.96
CA PHE A 309 0.08 14.61 -7.70
C PHE A 309 0.16 15.57 -8.89
N THR A 310 -0.34 15.12 -10.04
CA THR A 310 -0.38 15.90 -11.27
C THR A 310 -1.65 15.54 -12.06
N THR A 311 -2.60 16.46 -12.17
CA THR A 311 -3.73 16.34 -13.10
C THR A 311 -4.29 17.71 -13.48
N GLY A 312 -4.71 17.90 -14.74
CA GLY A 312 -5.61 19.02 -15.12
C GLY A 312 -5.18 20.45 -14.75
N GLY A 313 -3.89 20.72 -14.51
CA GLY A 313 -3.38 22.03 -14.05
C GLY A 313 -3.20 22.16 -12.54
N ASP A 314 -3.58 21.15 -11.77
CA ASP A 314 -3.25 20.99 -10.36
C ASP A 314 -2.05 20.05 -10.22
N GLU A 315 -0.96 20.63 -9.72
CA GLU A 315 0.28 19.94 -9.48
C GLU A 315 0.74 20.20 -8.05
N SER A 316 1.10 19.14 -7.34
CA SER A 316 1.67 19.23 -6.00
C SER A 316 2.79 18.23 -5.78
N ARG A 317 3.74 18.61 -4.92
CA ARG A 317 4.83 17.77 -4.45
C ARG A 317 4.89 17.85 -2.93
N GLY A 318 5.06 16.70 -2.30
CA GLY A 318 5.20 16.54 -0.87
C GLY A 318 6.55 15.93 -0.50
N VAL A 319 7.14 16.42 0.59
CA VAL A 319 8.26 15.77 1.29
C VAL A 319 7.75 15.39 2.67
N VAL A 320 7.83 14.11 3.00
CA VAL A 320 7.33 13.51 4.25
C VAL A 320 8.53 13.03 5.05
N THR A 321 8.70 13.52 6.27
CA THR A 321 9.68 13.01 7.24
C THR A 321 8.95 12.25 8.35
N GLU A 322 9.69 11.78 9.35
CA GLU A 322 9.10 11.12 10.52
C GLU A 322 8.03 11.97 11.23
N GLN A 323 8.14 13.30 11.18
CA GLN A 323 7.27 14.20 11.97
C GLN A 323 6.51 15.23 11.14
N TYR A 324 6.99 15.54 9.94
CA TYR A 324 6.51 16.69 9.19
C TYR A 324 6.26 16.36 7.72
N ILE A 325 5.25 17.02 7.15
CA ILE A 325 5.01 17.06 5.73
C ILE A 325 5.13 18.49 5.19
N LEU A 326 5.94 18.69 4.15
CA LEU A 326 6.01 19.95 3.40
C LEU A 326 5.37 19.75 2.03
N ILE A 327 4.33 20.52 1.74
CA ILE A 327 3.58 20.43 0.47
C ILE A 327 3.74 21.74 -0.31
N ARG A 328 4.20 21.62 -1.54
CA ARG A 328 4.22 22.70 -2.52
C ARG A 328 3.15 22.45 -3.58
N ASN A 329 2.25 23.41 -3.74
CA ASN A 329 1.23 23.43 -4.79
C ASN A 329 1.70 24.39 -5.90
N PHE A 330 1.81 23.88 -7.12
CA PHE A 330 2.25 24.64 -8.30
C PHE A 330 1.06 25.19 -9.11
N GLY A 331 -0.13 24.60 -8.93
CA GLY A 331 -1.41 25.13 -9.44
C GLY A 331 -2.01 26.23 -8.55
N GLY A 332 -3.30 26.53 -8.73
CA GLY A 332 -4.02 27.55 -7.95
C GLY A 332 -4.26 27.21 -6.47
N GLY A 333 -3.80 26.05 -6.01
CA GLY A 333 -3.90 25.61 -4.62
C GLY A 333 -3.00 26.40 -3.66
N THR A 334 -3.36 26.42 -2.38
CA THR A 334 -2.56 27.08 -1.33
C THR A 334 -1.30 26.26 -1.04
N SER A 335 -0.13 26.75 -1.42
CA SER A 335 1.16 26.17 -0.98
C SER A 335 1.35 26.35 0.53
N SER A 336 1.95 25.36 1.19
CA SER A 336 2.41 25.55 2.57
C SER A 336 3.82 26.14 2.56
N THR A 337 4.01 27.27 3.25
CA THR A 337 5.35 27.89 3.43
C THR A 337 6.08 27.37 4.67
N ARG A 338 5.43 26.50 5.46
CA ARG A 338 5.99 25.84 6.64
C ARG A 338 5.59 24.36 6.65
N PRO A 339 6.47 23.44 7.09
CA PRO A 339 6.08 22.05 7.28
C PRO A 339 4.89 21.94 8.26
N MET A 340 3.94 21.05 7.97
CA MET A 340 2.81 20.74 8.84
C MET A 340 3.13 19.47 9.64
N PRO A 341 2.73 19.36 10.91
CA PRO A 341 2.80 18.09 11.63
C PRO A 341 1.93 17.03 10.94
N ILE A 342 2.44 15.80 10.85
CA ILE A 342 1.68 14.64 10.37
C ILE A 342 0.69 14.23 11.48
N ARG A 343 -0.59 14.01 11.14
CA ARG A 343 -1.62 13.59 12.12
C ARG A 343 -1.71 12.07 12.16
N ARG A 344 -0.95 11.44 13.05
CA ARG A 344 -1.04 9.99 13.27
C ARG A 344 -2.08 9.64 14.33
N ALA A 345 -2.73 8.49 14.19
CA ALA A 345 -3.59 7.94 15.23
C ALA A 345 -2.77 7.76 16.53
N GLU A 346 -3.22 8.33 17.65
CA GLU A 346 -2.53 8.19 18.93
C GLU A 346 -2.60 6.74 19.42
N GLY A 347 -1.46 6.05 19.35
CA GLY A 347 -1.29 4.65 19.74
C GLY A 347 -0.04 4.34 20.55
N ALA A 348 0.60 5.32 21.21
CA ALA A 348 1.53 5.13 22.35
C ALA A 348 1.83 6.50 23.02
N PRO A 349 1.87 6.60 24.36
CA PRO A 349 2.04 7.89 25.02
C PRO A 349 3.52 8.30 25.06
N THR A 350 3.90 9.32 24.28
CA THR A 350 5.17 10.02 24.50
C THR A 350 5.00 11.53 24.41
N GLY A 351 4.94 12.17 25.57
CA GLY A 351 5.40 13.55 25.78
C GLY A 351 4.44 14.67 25.39
N GLN A 352 4.10 15.51 26.36
CA GLN A 352 3.33 16.75 26.17
C GLN A 352 3.82 17.60 24.98
N ALA A 353 2.95 17.83 24.01
CA ALA A 353 3.12 18.91 23.04
C ALA A 353 3.01 20.28 23.76
N PRO A 354 3.89 21.26 23.49
CA PRO A 354 3.73 22.60 24.01
C PRO A 354 2.54 23.29 23.34
N GLY A 355 1.60 23.79 24.16
CA GLY A 355 0.34 24.38 23.71
C GLY A 355 0.52 25.54 22.72
N LEU A 356 -0.20 25.46 21.60
CA LEU A 356 -0.36 26.56 20.67
C LEU A 356 -1.53 27.44 21.09
N ASP A 357 -1.24 28.73 21.32
CA ASP A 357 -2.18 29.79 21.66
C ASP A 357 -3.14 30.06 20.47
N PRO A 358 -4.46 29.87 20.62
CA PRO A 358 -5.43 30.01 19.54
C PRO A 358 -5.72 31.47 19.12
N THR A 359 -5.02 32.47 19.66
CA THR A 359 -5.38 33.89 19.47
C THR A 359 -4.54 34.68 18.46
N ARG A 360 -3.59 34.06 17.73
CA ARG A 360 -2.82 34.79 16.69
C ARG A 360 -3.47 34.68 15.31
N SER A 361 -4.07 35.78 14.86
CA SER A 361 -4.58 35.96 13.52
C SER A 361 -3.47 35.85 12.46
N TYR A 362 -3.71 35.05 11.44
CA TYR A 362 -2.82 34.88 10.28
C TYR A 362 -3.16 35.95 9.23
N THR A 363 -2.23 36.87 8.96
CA THR A 363 -2.29 37.74 7.78
C THR A 363 -1.53 37.11 6.63
N THR A 364 -2.21 36.95 5.49
CA THR A 364 -1.64 36.61 4.19
C THR A 364 -0.78 37.76 3.69
N GLY A 365 0.47 37.46 3.32
CA GLY A 365 1.39 38.37 2.62
C GLY A 365 2.06 37.63 1.48
#